data_AF-A0A2E4W5L5-F1
#
_entry.id   AF-A0A2E4W5L5-F1
#
_cell.length_a   1.000
_cell.length_b   1.000
_cell.length_c   1.000
_cell.angle_alpha   90.00
_cell.angle_beta   90.00
_cell.angle_gamma   90.00
#
_symmetry.space_group_name_H-M   'P 1'
#
loop_
_entity.id
_entity.type
_entity.pdbx_description
1 polymer ?
#
loop_
_entity_poly.entity_id
_entity_poly.type
_entity_poly.pdbx_seq_one_letter_code
_entity_poly.pdbx_strand_id
1 'polypeptide(L)'
;MKPVYEDDNQVRKIVEIGRNLVTLCEENLLYAKNDLMWNAAVTAGNKLVTVGMTWTRFTSLADLNKNETKALYKYLTKKDYYDNKQRRHQANKAKA
;
A
#
# COMPACT_ATOMS: atom_id res chain seq x y z
N MET A 1 -1.82 -3.34 -29.00
CA MET A 1 -2.32 -3.47 -27.62
C MET A 1 -1.71 -2.31 -26.84
N LYS A 2 -2.51 -1.31 -26.46
CA LYS A 2 -2.00 -0.21 -25.62
C LYS A 2 -1.67 -0.77 -24.24
N PRO A 3 -0.54 -0.41 -23.62
CA PRO A 3 -0.31 -0.77 -22.23
C PRO A 3 -1.45 -0.19 -21.40
N VAL A 4 -2.07 -1.02 -20.56
CA VAL A 4 -3.25 -0.70 -19.72
C VAL A 4 -3.03 0.50 -18.77
N TYR A 5 -1.80 1.03 -18.73
CA TYR A 5 -1.32 2.04 -17.77
C TYR A 5 -1.12 3.44 -18.38
N GLU A 6 -1.42 3.66 -19.66
CA GLU A 6 -1.44 5.02 -20.23
C GLU A 6 -2.60 5.87 -19.68
N ASP A 7 -3.66 5.21 -19.18
CA ASP A 7 -4.87 5.87 -18.71
C ASP A 7 -4.80 6.12 -17.18
N ASP A 8 -4.52 7.38 -16.86
CA ASP A 8 -4.67 8.05 -15.56
C ASP A 8 -3.51 7.91 -14.54
N ASN A 9 -2.70 8.98 -14.45
CA ASN A 9 -1.67 9.19 -13.44
C ASN A 9 -2.20 9.01 -12.00
N GLN A 10 -3.50 9.20 -11.76
CA GLN A 10 -4.13 8.95 -10.47
C GLN A 10 -4.20 7.45 -10.14
N VAL A 11 -4.64 6.61 -11.10
CA VAL A 11 -4.73 5.15 -10.93
C VAL A 11 -3.36 4.58 -10.58
N ARG A 12 -2.32 5.00 -11.30
CA ARG A 12 -0.94 4.56 -11.03
C ARG A 12 -0.49 4.91 -9.62
N LYS A 13 -0.76 6.14 -9.14
CA LYS A 13 -0.41 6.56 -7.77
C LYS A 13 -1.12 5.72 -6.71
N ILE A 14 -2.39 5.37 -6.93
CA ILE A 14 -3.17 4.51 -6.03
C ILE A 14 -2.55 3.10 -5.97
N VAL A 15 -2.20 2.53 -7.12
CA VAL A 15 -1.53 1.22 -7.20
C VAL A 15 -0.17 1.26 -6.50
N GLU A 16 0.64 2.31 -6.72
CA GLU A 16 1.94 2.50 -6.04
C GLU A 16 1.77 2.58 -4.51
N ILE A 17 0.77 3.31 -4.02
CA ILE A 17 0.45 3.35 -2.58
C ILE A 17 0.10 1.95 -2.07
N GLY A 18 -0.76 1.22 -2.78
CA GLY A 18 -1.16 -0.14 -2.40
C GLY A 18 0.03 -1.09 -2.28
N ARG A 19 0.92 -1.09 -3.28
CA ARG A 19 2.14 -1.90 -3.29
C ARG A 19 3.05 -1.56 -2.13
N ASN A 20 3.32 -0.27 -1.90
CA ASN A 20 4.19 0.16 -0.81
C ASN A 20 3.65 -0.26 0.56
N LEU A 21 2.32 -0.22 0.74
CA LEU A 21 1.68 -0.60 1.98
C LEU A 21 1.86 -2.10 2.28
N VAL A 22 1.73 -2.96 1.27
CA VAL A 22 1.97 -4.41 1.37
C VAL A 22 3.45 -4.68 1.65
N THR A 23 4.37 -4.09 0.88
CA THR A 23 5.82 -4.28 1.07
C THR A 23 6.25 -3.89 2.48
N LEU A 24 5.75 -2.77 3.03
CA LEU A 24 6.06 -2.33 4.38
C LEU A 24 5.58 -3.32 5.46
N CYS A 25 4.45 -3.97 5.22
CA CYS A 25 3.93 -5.02 6.08
C CYS A 25 4.79 -6.29 6.02
N GLU A 26 5.17 -6.74 4.82
CA GLU A 26 6.03 -7.92 4.60
C GLU A 26 7.43 -7.74 5.19
N GLU A 27 8.01 -6.55 5.09
CA GLU A 27 9.29 -6.21 5.71
C GLU A 27 9.20 -5.94 7.22
N ASN A 28 8.03 -6.14 7.85
CA ASN A 28 7.79 -5.83 9.27
C ASN A 28 8.13 -4.37 9.64
N LEU A 29 7.99 -3.44 8.69
CA LEU A 29 8.24 -2.02 8.91
C LEU A 29 6.97 -1.26 9.31
N LEU A 30 5.79 -1.81 8.99
CA LEU A 30 4.47 -1.28 9.31
C LEU A 30 3.64 -2.32 10.09
N TYR A 31 3.13 -1.92 11.26
CA TYR A 31 2.28 -2.75 12.14
C TYR A 31 2.84 -4.11 12.58
N ALA A 32 4.16 -4.31 12.61
CA ALA A 32 4.82 -5.60 12.91
C ALA A 32 4.44 -6.30 14.24
N LYS A 33 3.87 -5.58 15.21
CA LYS A 33 3.42 -6.14 16.50
C LYS A 33 1.90 -6.06 16.69
N ASN A 34 1.15 -5.73 15.64
CA ASN A 34 -0.28 -5.54 15.69
C ASN A 34 -0.93 -6.22 14.48
N ASP A 35 -1.23 -7.51 14.64
CA ASP A 35 -1.76 -8.38 13.59
C ASP A 35 -3.06 -7.85 13.00
N LEU A 36 -3.93 -7.28 13.84
CA LEU A 36 -5.19 -6.70 13.38
C LEU A 36 -4.96 -5.58 12.38
N MET A 37 -4.05 -4.64 12.71
CA MET A 37 -3.74 -3.52 11.84
C MET A 37 -2.85 -3.93 10.67
N TRP A 38 -2.00 -4.96 10.83
CA TRP A 38 -1.22 -5.53 9.75
C TRP A 38 -2.13 -6.16 8.69
N ASN A 39 -3.11 -6.98 9.10
CA ASN A 39 -4.09 -7.59 8.20
C ASN A 39 -4.95 -6.52 7.50
N ALA A 40 -5.36 -5.48 8.24
CA ALA A 40 -6.10 -4.36 7.68
C ALA A 40 -5.27 -3.60 6.63
N ALA A 41 -3.98 -3.38 6.90
CA ALA A 41 -3.06 -2.74 5.96
C ALA A 41 -2.92 -3.58 4.68
N VAL A 42 -2.58 -4.87 4.80
CA VAL A 42 -2.43 -5.76 3.65
C VAL A 42 -3.72 -5.86 2.83
N THR A 43 -4.88 -5.96 3.48
CA THR A 43 -6.18 -6.00 2.81
C THR A 43 -6.46 -4.71 2.06
N ALA A 44 -6.20 -3.55 2.68
CA ALA A 44 -6.32 -2.25 2.02
C ALA A 44 -5.38 -2.15 0.81
N GLY A 45 -4.11 -2.54 0.96
CA GLY A 45 -3.14 -2.56 -0.13
C GLY A 45 -3.59 -3.43 -1.30
N ASN A 46 -4.06 -4.64 -1.03
CA ASN A 46 -4.58 -5.57 -2.04
C ASN A 46 -5.81 -5.03 -2.78
N LYS A 47 -6.68 -4.29 -2.09
CA LYS A 47 -7.79 -3.57 -2.72
C LYS A 47 -7.28 -2.48 -3.66
N LEU A 48 -6.36 -1.63 -3.18
CA LEU A 48 -5.81 -0.51 -3.95
C LEU A 48 -5.07 -0.96 -5.22
N VAL A 49 -4.32 -2.07 -5.19
CA VAL A 49 -3.61 -2.56 -6.40
C VAL A 49 -4.53 -3.08 -7.50
N THR A 50 -5.81 -3.31 -7.20
CA THR A 50 -6.82 -3.76 -8.17
C THR A 50 -7.59 -2.61 -8.83
N VAL A 51 -7.31 -1.34 -8.47
CA VAL A 51 -8.00 -0.19 -9.07
C VAL A 51 -7.84 -0.19 -10.60
N GLY A 52 -8.91 0.17 -11.32
CA GLY A 52 -8.93 0.17 -12.79
C GLY A 52 -9.09 -1.22 -13.44
N MET A 53 -9.13 -2.30 -12.66
CA MET A 53 -9.44 -3.64 -13.18
C MET A 53 -10.95 -3.89 -13.24
N THR A 54 -11.41 -4.68 -14.21
CA THR A 54 -12.82 -5.06 -14.39
C THR A 54 -13.45 -5.68 -13.13
N TRP A 55 -12.66 -6.44 -12.37
CA TRP A 55 -13.11 -7.12 -11.14
C TRP A 55 -12.49 -6.48 -9.88
N THR A 56 -12.36 -5.15 -9.87
CA THR A 56 -11.83 -4.42 -8.70
C THR A 56 -12.75 -4.56 -7.48
N ARG A 57 -12.14 -4.67 -6.30
CA ARG A 57 -12.84 -4.54 -5.00
C ARG A 57 -12.68 -3.15 -4.39
N PHE A 58 -12.17 -2.21 -5.17
CA PHE A 58 -11.91 -0.83 -4.77
C PHE A 58 -12.35 0.11 -5.88
N THR A 59 -13.45 0.81 -5.62
CA THR A 59 -13.99 1.88 -6.45
C THR A 59 -13.90 3.22 -5.74
N SER A 60 -14.01 3.23 -4.41
CA SER A 60 -13.89 4.43 -3.58
C SER A 60 -13.37 4.12 -2.18
N LEU A 61 -13.05 5.17 -1.41
CA LEU A 61 -12.65 5.03 0.00
C LEU A 61 -13.74 4.39 0.88
N ALA A 62 -15.01 4.39 0.45
CA ALA A 62 -16.09 3.72 1.18
C ALA A 62 -15.99 2.18 1.14
N ASP A 63 -15.23 1.62 0.19
CA ASP A 63 -14.98 0.17 0.11
C ASP A 63 -13.94 -0.29 1.14
N LEU A 64 -13.33 0.65 1.87
CA LEU A 64 -12.42 0.37 2.97
C LEU A 64 -13.17 0.39 4.30
N ASN A 65 -13.00 -0.66 5.09
CA ASN A 65 -13.53 -0.68 6.45
C ASN A 65 -12.74 0.29 7.37
N LYS A 66 -13.25 0.52 8.57
CA LYS A 66 -12.66 1.48 9.53
C LYS A 66 -11.17 1.22 9.81
N ASN A 67 -10.75 -0.04 9.93
CA ASN A 67 -9.36 -0.39 10.23
C ASN A 67 -8.47 -0.24 9.00
N GLU A 68 -8.95 -0.64 7.82
CA GLU A 68 -8.28 -0.47 6.53
C GLU A 68 -8.03 1.02 6.25
N THR A 69 -9.06 1.85 6.42
CA THR A 69 -8.97 3.30 6.28
C THR A 69 -7.96 3.90 7.25
N LYS A 70 -7.99 3.47 8.53
CA LYS A 70 -7.01 3.92 9.54
C LYS A 70 -5.58 3.49 9.19
N ALA A 71 -5.41 2.29 8.63
CA ALA A 71 -4.12 1.78 8.18
C ALA A 71 -3.55 2.62 7.03
N LEU A 72 -4.38 2.87 6.02
CA LEU A 72 -4.04 3.69 4.87
C LEU A 72 -3.66 5.11 5.30
N TYR A 73 -4.49 5.77 6.11
CA TYR A 73 -4.20 7.13 6.58
C TYR A 73 -2.91 7.20 7.38
N LYS A 74 -2.61 6.23 8.25
CA LYS A 74 -1.34 6.22 9.00
C LYS A 74 -0.12 6.20 8.07
N TYR A 75 -0.19 5.40 6.99
CA TYR A 75 0.86 5.39 5.99
C TYR A 75 0.98 6.75 5.29
N LEU A 76 -0.14 7.28 4.78
CA LEU A 76 -0.16 8.54 4.03
C LEU A 76 0.33 9.73 4.86
N THR A 77 -0.10 9.85 6.12
CA THR A 77 0.34 10.92 7.04
C THR A 77 1.84 10.84 7.36
N LYS A 78 2.45 9.66 7.23
CA LYS A 78 3.88 9.43 7.54
C LYS A 78 4.65 8.88 6.34
N LYS A 79 4.23 9.25 5.13
CA LYS A 79 4.76 8.67 3.90
C LYS A 79 6.29 8.80 3.81
N ASP A 80 6.82 10.00 4.02
CA ASP A 80 8.26 10.26 3.94
C ASP A 80 9.08 9.45 4.96
N TYR A 81 8.52 9.23 6.16
CA TYR A 81 9.14 8.39 7.18
C TYR A 81 9.24 6.94 6.71
N TYR A 82 8.15 6.38 6.19
CA TYR A 82 8.12 5.00 5.73
C TYR A 82 8.97 4.78 4.47
N ASP A 83 8.97 5.74 3.53
CA ASP A 83 9.80 5.69 2.33
C ASP A 83 11.31 5.73 2.67
N ASN A 84 11.71 6.51 3.68
CA ASN A 84 13.09 6.49 4.18
C ASN A 84 13.41 5.18 4.91
N LYS A 85 12.48 4.69 5.74
CA LYS A 85 12.63 3.43 6.47
C LYS A 85 12.85 2.24 5.54
N GLN A 86 12.09 2.15 4.44
CA GLN A 86 12.28 1.12 3.40
C GLN A 86 13.65 1.24 2.72
N ARG A 87 14.04 2.44 2.29
CA ARG A 87 15.36 2.66 1.66
C ARG A 87 16.51 2.20 2.55
N ARG A 88 16.45 2.51 3.85
CA ARG A 88 17.44 2.07 4.84
C ARG A 88 17.43 0.56 5.02
N HIS A 89 16.24 -0.05 5.08
CA HIS A 89 16.10 -1.50 5.19
C HIS A 89 16.73 -2.23 3.98
N GLN A 90 16.40 -1.78 2.76
CA GLN A 90 16.95 -2.33 1.52
C GLN A 90 18.47 -2.14 1.43
N ALA A 91 18.98 -0.96 1.80
CA ALA A 91 20.42 -0.69 1.81
C ALA A 91 21.19 -1.58 2.81
N ASN A 92 20.57 -1.93 3.94
CA ASN A 92 21.17 -2.85 4.90
C ASN A 92 21.10 -4.30 4.40
N LYS A 93 19.99 -4.71 3.78
CA LYS A 93 19.82 -6.04 3.19
C LYS A 93 20.79 -6.29 2.03
N ALA A 94 21.13 -5.26 1.24
CA ALA A 94 22.10 -5.37 0.15
C ALA A 94 23.56 -5.47 0.62
N LYS A 95 23.83 -5.20 1.90
CA LYS A 95 25.18 -5.27 2.50
C LYS A 95 25.41 -6.56 3.30
N ALA A 96 24.36 -7.34 3.52
CA ALA A 96 24.39 -8.63 4.22
C ALA A 96 24.48 -9.76 3.21
#